data_AF-A0A7W0THL0-F1
#
_entry.id   AF-A0A7W0THL0-F1
#
_cell.length_a   1.000
_cell.length_b   1.000
_cell.length_c   1.000
_cell.angle_alpha   90.00
_cell.angle_beta   90.00
_cell.angle_gamma   90.00
#
_symmetry.space_group_name_H-M   'P 1'
#
loop_
_entity.id
_entity.type
_entity.pdbx_description
1 polymer ?
#
loop_
_entity_poly.entity_id
_entity_poly.type
_entity_poly.pdbx_seq_one_letter_code
_entity_poly.pdbx_strand_id
1 'polypeptide(L)'
;IDGQSLPFPDDSFDAALSTWTLCTIPDVAAALLEVRRVLKPGATLHFVEHGLAPDERVRRSQRRLEPVQKRIFGGCHLTRPVVELLTSAGFTVTELDVFYEDGSPKFIGANSLGIAQSP
;
A
#
# COMPACT_ATOMS: atom_id res chain seq x y z
N ILE A 1 -2.52 -10.73 13.97
CA ILE A 1 -3.81 -10.05 13.66
C ILE A 1 -3.94 -10.01 12.15
N ASP A 2 -5.13 -10.21 11.62
CA ASP A 2 -5.37 -10.18 10.16
C ASP A 2 -5.86 -8.78 9.77
N GLY A 3 -5.12 -8.10 8.89
CA GLY A 3 -5.51 -6.77 8.41
C GLY A 3 -6.78 -6.79 7.56
N GLN A 4 -7.18 -7.95 7.06
CA GLN A 4 -8.41 -8.16 6.30
C GLN A 4 -9.66 -8.32 7.20
N SER A 5 -9.49 -8.36 8.52
CA SER A 5 -10.58 -8.46 9.50
C SER A 5 -10.13 -7.88 10.84
N LEU A 6 -10.36 -6.59 11.05
CA LEU A 6 -9.94 -5.88 12.25
C LEU A 6 -10.98 -6.05 13.38
N PRO A 7 -10.56 -6.44 14.60
CA PRO A 7 -11.48 -6.67 15.72
C PRO A 7 -11.84 -5.35 16.44
N PHE A 8 -12.09 -4.29 15.67
CA PHE A 8 -12.43 -2.96 16.17
C PHE A 8 -13.80 -2.52 15.62
N PRO A 9 -14.56 -1.72 16.37
CA PRO A 9 -15.78 -1.10 15.86
C PRO A 9 -15.49 -0.14 14.71
N ASP A 10 -16.55 0.25 14.03
CA ASP A 10 -16.51 1.31 13.01
C ASP A 10 -16.13 2.65 13.67
N ASP A 11 -15.59 3.59 12.88
CA ASP A 11 -15.34 4.99 13.28
C ASP A 11 -14.59 5.16 14.61
N SER A 12 -13.65 4.27 14.90
CA SER A 12 -12.98 4.18 16.20
C SER A 12 -11.66 4.96 16.27
N PHE A 13 -11.02 5.21 15.13
CA PHE A 13 -9.69 5.81 15.08
C PHE A 13 -9.66 7.12 14.29
N ASP A 14 -8.87 8.09 14.78
CA ASP A 14 -8.61 9.37 14.12
C ASP A 14 -7.47 9.29 13.08
N ALA A 15 -6.66 8.24 13.14
CA ALA A 15 -5.60 7.97 12.17
C ALA A 15 -5.20 6.49 12.13
N ALA A 16 -4.62 6.06 11.01
CA ALA A 16 -4.00 4.76 10.80
C ALA A 16 -2.60 4.92 10.16
N LEU A 17 -1.72 3.93 10.39
CA LEU A 17 -0.39 3.87 9.81
C LEU A 17 -0.19 2.51 9.13
N SER A 18 0.30 2.51 7.90
CA SER A 18 0.71 1.30 7.19
C SER A 18 2.14 1.45 6.67
N THR A 19 3.02 0.50 7.01
CA THR A 19 4.43 0.54 6.60
C THR A 19 4.82 -0.82 6.02
N TRP A 20 5.03 -0.88 4.71
CA TRP A 20 5.37 -2.09 3.94
C TRP A 20 4.50 -3.30 4.26
N THR A 21 3.21 -3.05 4.49
CA THR A 21 2.24 -4.05 4.90
C THR A 21 1.29 -4.34 3.75
N LEU A 22 0.74 -3.29 3.13
CA LEU A 22 -0.16 -3.41 2.00
C LEU A 22 0.50 -4.06 0.79
N CYS A 23 1.82 -4.15 0.67
CA CYS A 23 2.46 -4.87 -0.43
C CYS A 23 2.29 -6.39 -0.38
N THR A 24 1.98 -6.94 0.80
CA THR A 24 2.05 -8.40 1.08
C THR A 24 0.69 -9.02 1.40
N ILE A 25 -0.29 -8.22 1.84
CA ILE A 25 -1.64 -8.73 2.16
C ILE A 25 -2.28 -9.36 0.91
N PRO A 26 -2.72 -10.63 0.96
CA PRO A 26 -3.33 -11.30 -0.19
C PRO A 26 -4.54 -10.56 -0.75
N ASP A 27 -5.49 -10.18 0.11
CA ASP A 27 -6.64 -9.34 -0.26
C ASP A 27 -6.47 -7.93 0.30
N VAL A 28 -5.67 -7.12 -0.41
CA VAL A 28 -5.42 -5.72 -0.04
C VAL A 28 -6.67 -4.86 -0.14
N ALA A 29 -7.62 -5.22 -1.01
CA ALA A 29 -8.87 -4.48 -1.11
C ALA A 29 -9.69 -4.66 0.16
N ALA A 30 -9.84 -5.91 0.65
CA ALA A 30 -10.50 -6.18 1.93
C ALA A 30 -9.79 -5.47 3.09
N ALA A 31 -8.46 -5.48 3.12
CA ALA A 31 -7.69 -4.79 4.16
C ALA A 31 -7.92 -3.27 4.14
N LEU A 32 -7.91 -2.65 2.96
CA LEU A 32 -8.18 -1.21 2.84
C LEU A 32 -9.61 -0.86 3.21
N LEU A 33 -10.59 -1.72 2.91
CA LEU A 33 -11.97 -1.54 3.35
C LEU A 33 -12.10 -1.63 4.88
N GLU A 34 -11.38 -2.54 5.53
CA GLU A 34 -11.33 -2.62 6.99
C GLU A 34 -10.66 -1.39 7.61
N VAL A 35 -9.54 -0.93 7.05
CA VAL A 35 -8.89 0.32 7.49
C VAL A 35 -9.85 1.49 7.36
N ARG A 36 -10.57 1.59 6.24
CA ARG A 36 -11.59 2.63 6.04
C ARG A 36 -12.71 2.53 7.06
N ARG A 37 -13.22 1.31 7.34
CA ARG A 37 -14.31 1.07 8.27
C ARG A 37 -13.98 1.53 9.68
N VAL A 38 -12.75 1.26 10.15
CA VAL A 38 -12.35 1.60 11.52
C VAL A 38 -11.91 3.07 11.68
N LEU A 39 -11.63 3.76 10.58
CA LEU A 39 -11.30 5.19 10.57
C LEU A 39 -12.56 6.04 10.55
N LYS A 40 -12.59 7.07 11.41
CA LYS A 40 -13.67 8.06 11.39
C LYS A 40 -13.75 8.78 10.03
N PRO A 41 -14.90 9.37 9.66
CA PRO A 41 -15.00 10.22 8.49
C PRO A 41 -13.99 11.38 8.55
N GLY A 42 -13.25 11.59 7.47
CA GLY A 42 -12.20 12.61 7.40
C GLY A 42 -10.89 12.29 8.13
N ALA A 43 -10.76 11.13 8.79
CA ALA A 43 -9.53 10.67 9.42
C ALA A 43 -8.44 10.29 8.39
N THR A 44 -7.18 10.17 8.83
CA THR A 44 -6.04 9.97 7.92
C THR A 44 -5.45 8.56 7.98
N LEU A 45 -5.02 8.07 6.82
CA LEU A 45 -4.13 6.92 6.66
C LEU A 45 -2.77 7.43 6.18
N HIS A 46 -1.75 7.29 7.02
CA HIS A 46 -0.36 7.52 6.64
C HIS A 46 0.22 6.21 6.11
N PHE A 47 0.92 6.25 4.98
CA PHE A 47 1.45 5.03 4.37
C PHE A 47 2.87 5.21 3.82
N VAL A 48 3.66 4.15 3.91
CA VAL A 48 4.83 3.91 3.07
C VAL A 48 4.78 2.47 2.56
N GLU A 49 4.75 2.28 1.25
CA GLU A 49 4.50 0.97 0.66
C GLU A 49 5.40 0.71 -0.54
N HIS A 50 5.86 -0.54 -0.66
CA HIS A 50 6.48 -1.03 -1.88
C HIS A 50 5.42 -1.14 -2.98
N GLY A 51 5.78 -0.71 -4.19
CA GLY A 51 4.83 -0.72 -5.27
C GLY A 51 5.40 -0.43 -6.63
N LEU A 52 4.48 -0.15 -7.55
CA LEU A 52 4.78 0.07 -8.95
C LEU A 52 5.72 1.27 -9.12
N ALA A 53 6.86 1.04 -9.76
CA ALA A 53 7.84 2.08 -10.01
C ALA A 53 7.28 3.24 -10.88
N PRO A 54 7.79 4.47 -10.77
CA PRO A 54 7.41 5.56 -11.68
C PRO A 54 7.93 5.33 -13.12
N ASP A 55 9.10 4.71 -13.26
CA ASP A 55 9.74 4.48 -14.56
C ASP A 55 9.25 3.21 -15.28
N GLU A 56 8.76 3.34 -16.51
CA GLU A 56 8.27 2.20 -17.32
C GLU A 56 9.33 1.11 -17.55
N ARG A 57 10.60 1.49 -17.72
CA ARG A 57 11.69 0.51 -17.86
C ARG A 57 11.86 -0.34 -16.60
N VAL A 58 11.68 0.25 -15.43
CA VAL A 58 11.77 -0.44 -14.13
C VAL A 58 10.54 -1.33 -13.93
N ARG A 59 9.34 -0.88 -14.33
CA ARG A 59 8.11 -1.70 -14.30
C ARG A 59 8.24 -3.00 -15.08
N ARG A 60 8.93 -2.97 -16.23
CA ARG A 60 9.19 -4.19 -17.01
C ARG A 60 10.04 -5.20 -16.24
N SER A 61 11.05 -4.73 -15.51
CA SER A 61 11.86 -5.57 -14.62
C SER A 61 11.04 -6.08 -13.44
N GLN A 62 10.23 -5.22 -12.81
CA GLN A 62 9.31 -5.61 -11.74
C GLN A 62 8.40 -6.76 -12.18
N ARG A 63 7.71 -6.63 -13.31
CA ARG A 63 6.82 -7.67 -13.85
C ARG A 63 7.52 -9.02 -14.09
N ARG A 64 8.79 -9.00 -14.50
CA ARG A 64 9.58 -10.22 -14.72
C ARG A 64 9.96 -10.90 -13.41
N LEU A 65 10.25 -10.12 -12.36
CA LEU A 65 10.71 -10.61 -11.06
C LEU A 65 9.57 -10.90 -10.08
N GLU A 66 8.39 -10.32 -10.31
CA GLU A 66 7.18 -10.44 -9.49
C GLU A 66 6.87 -11.90 -9.05
N PRO A 67 6.90 -12.93 -9.94
CA PRO A 67 6.57 -14.29 -9.51
C PRO A 67 7.57 -14.84 -8.48
N VAL A 68 8.85 -14.51 -8.65
CA VAL A 68 9.93 -14.90 -7.74
C VAL A 68 9.82 -14.12 -6.43
N GLN A 69 9.56 -12.82 -6.51
CA GLN A 69 9.37 -11.96 -5.34
C GLN A 69 8.26 -12.51 -4.43
N LYS A 70 7.08 -12.79 -5.00
CA LYS A 70 5.94 -13.34 -4.25
C LYS A 70 6.29 -14.64 -3.54
N ARG A 71 7.11 -15.49 -4.16
CA ARG A 71 7.46 -16.79 -3.61
C ARG A 71 8.48 -16.70 -2.47
N ILE A 72 9.44 -15.77 -2.56
CA ILE A 72 10.61 -15.70 -1.67
C ILE A 72 10.44 -14.64 -0.57
N PHE A 73 9.76 -13.53 -0.85
CA PHE A 73 9.59 -12.40 0.08
C PHE A 73 8.18 -12.36 0.68
N GLY A 74 7.73 -13.51 1.20
CA GLY A 74 6.50 -13.59 2.00
C GLY A 74 5.20 -13.21 1.28
N GLY A 75 5.19 -13.13 -0.06
CA GLY A 75 4.03 -12.71 -0.84
C GLY A 75 4.09 -11.27 -1.34
N CYS A 76 5.16 -10.51 -1.08
CA CYS A 76 5.29 -9.12 -1.51
C CYS A 76 5.12 -8.95 -3.03
N HIS A 77 4.29 -7.99 -3.43
CA HIS A 77 4.07 -7.60 -4.83
C HIS A 77 4.87 -6.33 -5.17
N LEU A 78 5.73 -6.39 -6.19
CA LEU A 78 6.49 -5.23 -6.70
C LEU A 78 5.65 -4.32 -7.60
N THR A 79 4.54 -4.85 -8.13
CA THR A 79 3.75 -4.18 -9.18
C THR A 79 2.43 -3.60 -8.66
N ARG A 80 2.23 -3.51 -7.34
CA ARG A 80 1.00 -2.94 -6.78
C ARG A 80 0.89 -1.44 -7.08
N PRO A 81 -0.21 -0.99 -7.72
CA PRO A 81 -0.46 0.44 -7.90
C PRO A 81 -1.10 1.01 -6.62
N VAL A 82 -0.26 1.35 -5.63
CA VAL A 82 -0.70 1.74 -4.27
C VAL A 82 -1.77 2.84 -4.29
N VAL A 83 -1.56 3.90 -5.08
CA VAL A 83 -2.50 5.02 -5.20
C VAL A 83 -3.85 4.56 -5.75
N GLU A 84 -3.85 3.73 -6.79
CA GLU A 84 -5.08 3.21 -7.41
C GLU A 84 -5.86 2.32 -6.43
N LEU A 85 -5.16 1.51 -5.64
CA LEU A 85 -5.76 0.67 -4.60
C LEU A 85 -6.43 1.54 -3.52
N LEU A 86 -5.74 2.58 -3.04
CA LEU A 86 -6.28 3.51 -2.05
C LEU A 86 -7.51 4.25 -2.57
N THR A 87 -7.44 4.81 -3.79
CA THR A 87 -8.57 5.53 -4.38
C THR A 87 -9.76 4.62 -4.67
N SER A 88 -9.50 3.37 -5.09
CA SER A 88 -10.55 2.38 -5.34
C SER A 88 -11.25 1.94 -4.04
N ALA A 89 -10.54 2.00 -2.91
CA ALA A 89 -11.13 1.77 -1.59
C ALA A 89 -11.90 2.99 -1.05
N GLY A 90 -11.91 4.11 -1.78
CA GLY A 90 -12.66 5.32 -1.40
C GLY A 90 -11.86 6.36 -0.62
N PHE A 91 -10.54 6.19 -0.48
CA PHE A 91 -9.69 7.22 0.10
C PHE A 91 -9.36 8.33 -0.90
N THR A 92 -9.15 9.54 -0.39
CA THR A 92 -8.58 10.66 -1.17
C THR A 92 -7.11 10.82 -0.81
N VAL A 93 -6.19 10.61 -1.75
CA VAL A 93 -4.75 10.83 -1.50
C VAL A 93 -4.46 12.32 -1.51
N THR A 94 -3.98 12.87 -0.40
CA THR A 94 -3.73 14.31 -0.21
C THR A 94 -2.25 14.66 -0.35
N GLU A 95 -1.36 13.72 0.00
CA GLU A 95 0.09 13.86 -0.13
C GLU A 95 0.69 12.57 -0.72
N LEU A 96 1.65 12.72 -1.62
CA LEU A 96 2.34 11.60 -2.25
C LEU A 96 3.76 11.97 -2.67
N ASP A 97 4.71 11.19 -2.20
CA ASP A 97 6.08 11.11 -2.71
C ASP A 97 6.36 9.69 -3.22
N VAL A 98 6.99 9.59 -4.38
CA VAL A 98 7.36 8.32 -5.01
C VAL A 98 8.86 8.33 -5.26
N PHE A 99 9.57 7.43 -4.57
CA PHE A 99 11.02 7.42 -4.56
C PHE A 99 11.59 6.01 -4.73
N TYR A 100 12.89 5.98 -4.99
CA TYR A 100 13.69 4.76 -4.92
C TYR A 100 14.49 4.78 -3.63
N GLU A 101 14.41 3.70 -2.85
CA GLU A 101 15.18 3.56 -1.63
C GLU A 101 16.69 3.54 -1.94
N ASP A 102 17.45 4.34 -1.19
CA ASP A 102 18.89 4.45 -1.36
C ASP A 102 19.60 3.13 -1.04
N GLY A 103 20.51 2.72 -1.92
CA GLY A 103 21.25 1.46 -1.80
C GLY A 103 20.48 0.23 -2.29
N SER A 104 19.17 0.34 -2.56
CA SER A 104 18.36 -0.74 -3.10
C SER A 104 18.33 -0.72 -4.64
N PRO A 105 18.38 -1.88 -5.33
CA PRO A 105 18.11 -1.94 -6.76
C PRO A 105 16.71 -1.37 -7.07
N LYS A 106 16.61 -0.47 -8.06
CA LYS A 106 15.37 0.26 -8.40
C LYS A 106 14.13 -0.61 -8.58
N PHE A 107 14.29 -1.85 -9.07
CA PHE A 107 13.17 -2.75 -9.33
C PHE A 107 12.59 -3.39 -8.06
N ILE A 108 13.31 -3.38 -6.93
CA ILE A 108 12.76 -3.81 -5.63
C ILE A 108 12.55 -2.65 -4.66
N GLY A 109 13.30 -1.55 -4.79
CA GLY A 109 13.24 -0.41 -3.87
C GLY A 109 12.28 0.71 -4.26
N ALA A 110 11.30 0.47 -5.12
CA ALA A 110 10.32 1.49 -5.49
C ALA A 110 9.24 1.64 -4.40
N ASN A 111 9.10 2.85 -3.85
CA ASN A 111 8.24 3.13 -2.71
C ASN A 111 7.29 4.30 -2.99
N SER A 112 6.10 4.24 -2.40
CA SER A 112 5.15 5.36 -2.30
C SER A 112 4.96 5.72 -0.84
N LEU A 113 5.25 6.97 -0.48
CA LEU A 113 5.04 7.56 0.85
C LEU A 113 3.95 8.62 0.73
N GLY A 114 2.99 8.64 1.65
CA GLY A 114 1.93 9.64 1.55
C GLY A 114 0.89 9.60 2.67
N ILE A 115 -0.14 10.42 2.46
CA ILE A 115 -1.31 10.54 3.33
C ILE A 115 -2.56 10.41 2.46
N ALA A 116 -3.49 9.58 2.91
CA ALA A 116 -4.82 9.45 2.33
C ALA A 116 -5.89 9.76 3.38
N GLN A 117 -6.98 10.39 2.96
CA GLN A 117 -8.09 10.78 3.84
C GLN A 117 -9.30 9.87 3.62
N SER A 118 -9.90 9.40 4.72
CA SER A 118 -11.15 8.66 4.74
C SER A 118 -12.32 9.57 4.30
N PRO A 119 -13.32 9.06 3.56
CA PRO A 119 -14.44 9.87 3.06
C PRO A 119 -15.33 10.45 4.17
#